data_AF-A0A8C4PVK9-F1
#
_entry.id   AF-A0A8C4PVK9-F1
#
_cell.length_a   1.000
_cell.length_b   1.000
_cell.length_c   1.000
_cell.angle_alpha   90.00
_cell.angle_beta   90.00
_cell.angle_gamma   90.00
#
_symmetry.space_group_name_H-M   'P 1'
#
loop_
_entity.id
_entity.type
_entity.pdbx_description
1 polymer ?
#
loop_
_entity_poly.entity_id
_entity_poly.type
_entity_poly.pdbx_seq_one_letter_code
_entity_poly.pdbx_strand_id
1 'polypeptide(L)'
;MQAFLVRLVGLLGLSSGLLVTAQLGRDLSARVNQTFLTPYHMRNRHVGLKVEGSNFTLDGFPFLIISGTIHYFRVPRDYWRDRLLKLKACGFNTVTTHVPWNLHEPKRSQFYFIGNLDLNWLLQDPKMKLRTTYKGFTKAVNRYFDMLVPRIAPLQYKNGGPIIAVQVENEYGSYHLDKRYMLYIKKALVKRGVDVLLMTADDGQGLIRGHLEKVIATVHMKNIKKETYEKLSSIQGRSPILMMVYTANSLDGWGTLRHTLDANVLMKDVREMFNLRFSLNFYMFHGGTNFGFMGGAASLQNYLPMVTSYDYGALLTEDGDYTPEYISFQELFSSVIEIPKLSREDARPKAVYKSVITAYYMSLWDILTYLDEPVRSAKPICMEKLSVNQGSGQSYGYILYETVITTGGLLASRGHVQDRGQVFLEEKYIGILDHSTNQLTIPKEKGQKDYLTLRILVENQGRLAYGQDINKERKGLTGDIYLNNSPLRNFKIYSLEMNPKFLKRGLPKIWKPVIHKLQGPAFFLGILRVGNYPKDTFIKLEDWTKGVIFINGQNLGRYWNIGPQETFYLPGPWLQPGSNEIIVFEEFKSGTKIQFTNMSHLGY
;
A
#
# COMPACT_ATOMS: atom_id res chain seq x y z
N MET A 1 -4.53 1.78 3.32
CA MET A 1 -3.55 2.81 2.90
C MET A 1 -4.19 4.13 2.42
N GLN A 2 -5.33 4.57 2.98
CA GLN A 2 -5.92 5.91 2.70
C GLN A 2 -5.97 6.81 3.95
N ALA A 3 -5.68 6.28 5.14
CA ALA A 3 -5.94 6.97 6.40
C ALA A 3 -5.02 8.17 6.71
N PHE A 4 -3.85 8.32 6.07
CA PHE A 4 -2.90 9.42 6.36
C PHE A 4 -2.02 9.75 5.18
N LEU A 5 -2.45 10.69 4.34
CA LEU A 5 -1.67 11.09 3.17
C LEU A 5 -1.68 12.61 3.03
N VAL A 6 -0.48 13.17 2.94
CA VAL A 6 -0.26 14.43 2.22
C VAL A 6 -0.14 14.03 0.76
N ARG A 7 -0.95 14.62 -0.11
CA ARG A 7 -0.85 14.41 -1.56
C ARG A 7 -0.11 15.59 -2.18
N LEU A 8 0.97 15.29 -2.90
CA LEU A 8 1.76 16.27 -3.65
C LEU A 8 1.31 16.27 -5.10
N VAL A 9 1.08 17.47 -5.65
CA VAL A 9 0.77 17.68 -7.06
C VAL A 9 1.94 18.41 -7.69
N GLY A 10 2.60 17.79 -8.67
CA GLY A 10 3.83 18.29 -9.28
C GLY A 10 3.80 18.33 -10.81
N LEU A 11 4.44 19.34 -11.41
CA LEU A 11 4.55 19.48 -12.86
C LEU A 11 5.50 18.47 -13.49
N LEU A 12 5.14 17.98 -14.69
CA LEU A 12 5.98 17.16 -15.56
C LEU A 12 6.73 18.04 -16.58
N GLY A 13 7.91 18.54 -16.17
CA GLY A 13 8.87 19.21 -17.07
C GLY A 13 10.18 18.43 -17.17
N LEU A 14 10.92 18.58 -18.28
CA LEU A 14 12.28 18.03 -18.48
C LEU A 14 13.32 18.54 -17.45
N SER A 15 12.95 19.56 -16.67
CA SER A 15 13.69 20.14 -15.55
C SER A 15 13.13 19.76 -14.17
N SER A 16 12.08 18.93 -14.11
CA SER A 16 11.46 18.55 -12.85
C SER A 16 12.41 17.64 -12.06
N GLY A 17 12.63 17.96 -10.78
CA GLY A 17 13.52 17.20 -9.91
C GLY A 17 13.15 15.71 -9.79
N LEU A 18 11.91 15.33 -10.11
CA LEU A 18 11.44 13.93 -10.21
C LEU A 18 12.08 13.15 -11.37
N LEU A 19 12.31 13.80 -12.52
CA LEU A 19 12.99 13.19 -13.67
C LEU A 19 14.50 13.14 -13.47
N VAL A 20 15.09 14.16 -12.83
CA VAL A 20 16.53 14.26 -12.53
C VAL A 20 16.97 13.28 -11.43
N THR A 21 16.15 13.07 -10.39
CA THR A 21 16.42 12.09 -9.31
C THR A 21 16.30 10.63 -9.76
N ALA A 22 15.58 10.39 -10.86
CA ALA A 22 15.52 9.09 -11.52
C ALA A 22 16.73 8.83 -12.46
N GLN A 23 17.55 9.85 -12.71
CA GLN A 23 18.71 9.82 -13.61
C GLN A 23 20.03 9.52 -12.87
N LEU A 24 20.06 9.69 -11.55
CA LEU A 24 21.26 9.56 -10.72
C LEU A 24 21.13 8.31 -9.83
N GLY A 25 21.79 7.23 -10.24
CA GLY A 25 21.81 5.91 -9.60
C GLY A 25 22.44 5.87 -8.20
N ARG A 26 22.66 4.67 -7.68
CA ARG A 26 22.94 4.34 -6.26
C ARG A 26 24.19 4.96 -5.61
N ASP A 27 25.05 5.64 -6.35
CA ASP A 27 26.32 6.16 -5.85
C ASP A 27 26.40 7.70 -5.93
N LEU A 28 25.73 8.41 -5.01
CA LEU A 28 26.19 9.74 -4.59
C LEU A 28 25.62 10.14 -3.23
N SER A 29 26.52 10.69 -2.42
CA SER A 29 26.29 11.21 -1.07
C SER A 29 25.12 12.21 -1.00
N ALA A 30 24.48 12.27 0.17
CA ALA A 30 23.27 13.05 0.48
C ALA A 30 23.40 14.60 0.42
N ARG A 31 24.12 15.19 -0.55
CA ARG A 31 24.41 16.63 -0.61
C ARG A 31 24.44 17.25 -2.02
N VAL A 32 23.56 16.86 -2.95
CA VAL A 32 23.34 17.68 -4.16
C VAL A 32 22.23 18.69 -3.88
N ASN A 33 22.59 19.97 -3.78
CA ASN A 33 21.65 21.08 -3.63
C ASN A 33 20.95 21.33 -4.99
N GLN A 34 19.65 21.02 -5.05
CA GLN A 34 18.87 20.93 -6.29
C GLN A 34 18.63 22.28 -6.98
N THR A 35 18.83 23.40 -6.28
CA THR A 35 18.73 24.76 -6.83
C THR A 35 19.71 25.02 -7.98
N PHE A 36 20.81 24.26 -8.07
CA PHE A 36 21.78 24.38 -9.16
C PHE A 36 21.36 23.70 -10.47
N LEU A 37 20.39 22.77 -10.42
CA LEU A 37 19.94 21.98 -11.60
C LEU A 37 18.73 22.59 -12.31
N THR A 38 18.13 23.64 -11.75
CA THR A 38 17.04 24.40 -12.38
C THR A 38 17.61 25.32 -13.47
N PRO A 39 17.16 25.20 -14.75
CA PRO A 39 17.57 26.10 -15.84
C PRO A 39 17.37 27.57 -15.46
N TYR A 40 18.25 28.46 -15.89
CA TYR A 40 18.24 29.88 -15.49
C TYR A 40 16.88 30.57 -15.71
N HIS A 41 16.21 30.29 -16.83
CA HIS A 41 14.88 30.84 -17.16
C HIS A 41 13.74 30.31 -16.24
N MET A 42 13.96 29.23 -15.48
CA MET A 42 13.01 28.72 -14.49
C MET A 42 13.34 29.15 -13.06
N ARG A 43 14.44 29.88 -12.84
CA ARG A 43 14.81 30.39 -11.52
C ARG A 43 13.97 31.62 -11.10
N ASN A 44 13.35 32.31 -12.05
CA ASN A 44 12.48 33.47 -11.83
C ASN A 44 10.98 33.11 -11.78
N ARG A 45 10.65 31.97 -11.16
CA ARG A 45 9.25 31.55 -10.93
C ARG A 45 8.74 32.18 -9.64
N HIS A 46 8.03 33.30 -9.73
CA HIS A 46 7.54 34.00 -8.54
C HIS A 46 6.06 33.73 -8.25
N VAL A 47 5.28 33.23 -9.22
CA VAL A 47 3.83 33.05 -9.09
C VAL A 47 3.45 31.60 -9.35
N GLY A 48 3.21 30.86 -8.26
CA GLY A 48 2.71 29.49 -8.33
C GLY A 48 1.27 29.38 -8.85
N LEU A 49 0.71 28.17 -8.77
CA LEU A 49 -0.66 27.89 -9.17
C LEU A 49 -1.65 28.76 -8.37
N LYS A 50 -2.56 29.44 -9.06
CA LYS A 50 -3.62 30.28 -8.48
C LYS A 50 -4.98 29.96 -9.07
N VAL A 51 -6.01 30.47 -8.40
CA VAL A 51 -7.40 30.43 -8.85
C VAL A 51 -7.79 31.83 -9.30
N GLU A 52 -8.18 31.98 -10.57
CA GLU A 52 -8.64 33.24 -11.15
C GLU A 52 -9.96 33.01 -11.87
N GLY A 53 -11.05 33.45 -11.24
CA GLY A 53 -12.41 33.17 -11.71
C GLY A 53 -12.65 31.67 -11.85
N SER A 54 -12.97 31.21 -13.05
CA SER A 54 -13.26 29.79 -13.35
C SER A 54 -12.04 28.97 -13.78
N ASN A 55 -10.83 29.54 -13.77
CA ASN A 55 -9.63 28.89 -14.29
C ASN A 55 -8.55 28.76 -13.21
N PHE A 56 -7.68 27.76 -13.36
CA PHE A 56 -6.37 27.83 -12.74
C PHE A 56 -5.43 28.69 -13.60
N THR A 57 -4.51 29.39 -12.94
CA THR A 57 -3.39 30.06 -13.61
C THR A 57 -2.06 29.58 -13.02
N LEU A 58 -1.03 29.48 -13.84
CA LEU A 58 0.34 29.16 -13.44
C LEU A 58 1.27 30.21 -14.07
N ASP A 59 2.07 30.90 -13.24
CA ASP A 59 2.82 32.09 -13.65
C ASP A 59 1.95 33.16 -14.36
N GLY A 60 0.68 33.27 -13.99
CA GLY A 60 -0.28 34.22 -14.56
C GLY A 60 -0.92 33.78 -15.90
N PHE A 61 -0.55 32.62 -16.44
CA PHE A 61 -1.15 32.09 -17.66
C PHE A 61 -2.22 31.05 -17.35
N PRO A 62 -3.33 30.99 -18.13
CA PRO A 62 -4.33 29.93 -17.98
C PRO A 62 -3.69 28.54 -18.01
N PHE A 63 -4.07 27.70 -17.05
CA PHE A 63 -3.50 26.37 -16.88
C PHE A 63 -4.60 25.34 -16.66
N LEU A 64 -4.63 24.32 -17.51
CA LEU A 64 -5.52 23.17 -17.37
C LEU A 64 -4.73 22.00 -16.79
N ILE A 65 -5.06 21.56 -15.57
CA ILE A 65 -4.35 20.43 -14.94
C ILE A 65 -4.85 19.13 -15.56
N ILE A 66 -3.94 18.39 -16.19
CA ILE A 66 -4.17 17.02 -16.66
C ILE A 66 -3.14 16.16 -15.97
N SER A 67 -3.58 15.56 -14.87
CA SER A 67 -2.76 14.87 -13.90
C SER A 67 -2.99 13.36 -13.93
N GLY A 68 -1.94 12.59 -13.72
CA GLY A 68 -2.01 11.15 -13.50
C GLY A 68 -1.41 10.77 -12.16
N THR A 69 -2.07 9.87 -11.43
CA THR A 69 -1.57 9.40 -10.14
C THR A 69 -0.61 8.23 -10.32
N ILE A 70 0.61 8.38 -9.80
CA ILE A 70 1.60 7.30 -9.67
C ILE A 70 2.10 7.28 -8.23
N HIS A 71 2.06 6.12 -7.58
CA HIS A 71 2.58 5.95 -6.23
C HIS A 71 4.00 5.42 -6.27
N TYR A 72 4.98 6.26 -5.92
CA TYR A 72 6.40 5.89 -5.97
C TYR A 72 6.73 4.65 -5.11
N PHE A 73 5.97 4.42 -4.05
CA PHE A 73 6.14 3.29 -3.13
C PHE A 73 5.55 1.97 -3.64
N ARG A 74 4.81 1.99 -4.77
CA ARG A 74 4.29 0.80 -5.44
C ARG A 74 5.06 0.43 -6.71
N VAL A 75 6.08 1.21 -7.06
CA VAL A 75 6.89 1.03 -8.25
C VAL A 75 8.36 0.97 -7.82
N PRO A 76 9.14 -0.05 -8.21
CA PRO A 76 10.58 -0.04 -7.96
C PRO A 76 11.23 1.24 -8.48
N ARG A 77 12.19 1.79 -7.72
CA ARG A 77 12.82 3.08 -8.05
C ARG A 77 13.47 3.09 -9.44
N ASP A 78 14.08 1.97 -9.83
CA ASP A 78 14.68 1.74 -11.15
C ASP A 78 13.68 2.00 -12.31
N TYR A 79 12.39 1.96 -12.03
CA TYR A 79 11.31 2.11 -13.01
C TYR A 79 10.60 3.46 -12.99
N TRP A 80 10.86 4.32 -12.00
CA TRP A 80 10.16 5.61 -11.91
C TRP A 80 10.32 6.47 -13.17
N ARG A 81 11.53 6.50 -13.75
CA ARG A 81 11.80 7.26 -14.99
C ARG A 81 10.90 6.79 -16.13
N ASP A 82 10.86 5.49 -16.39
CA ASP A 82 10.03 4.90 -17.44
C ASP A 82 8.55 5.25 -17.22
N ARG A 83 8.02 5.05 -16.00
CA ARG A 83 6.60 5.33 -15.73
C ARG A 83 6.25 6.82 -15.89
N LEU A 84 7.14 7.72 -15.47
CA LEU A 84 6.96 9.17 -15.62
C LEU A 84 7.07 9.62 -17.08
N LEU A 85 7.95 9.01 -17.88
CA LEU A 85 8.05 9.29 -19.30
C LEU A 85 6.83 8.82 -20.07
N LYS A 86 6.28 7.65 -19.73
CA LYS A 86 5.01 7.18 -20.29
C LYS A 86 3.85 8.11 -19.92
N LEU A 87 3.79 8.58 -18.67
CA LEU A 87 2.83 9.60 -18.25
C LEU A 87 2.93 10.88 -19.10
N LYS A 88 4.15 11.39 -19.25
CA LYS A 88 4.40 12.57 -20.08
C LYS A 88 4.06 12.34 -21.55
N ALA A 89 4.45 11.19 -22.11
CA ALA A 89 4.22 10.84 -23.51
C ALA A 89 2.74 10.66 -23.84
N CYS A 90 1.93 10.24 -22.87
CA CYS A 90 0.48 10.16 -23.01
C CYS A 90 -0.17 11.55 -23.15
N GLY A 91 0.48 12.63 -22.70
CA GLY A 91 -0.04 14.00 -22.80
C GLY A 91 -0.37 14.64 -21.44
N PHE A 92 -0.09 13.95 -20.34
CA PHE A 92 -0.24 14.52 -19.00
C PHE A 92 0.82 15.59 -18.75
N ASN A 93 0.40 16.68 -18.12
CA ASN A 93 1.28 17.78 -17.73
C ASN A 93 1.64 17.77 -16.24
N THR A 94 0.96 16.95 -15.45
CA THR A 94 1.08 16.90 -14.00
C THR A 94 1.13 15.45 -13.52
N VAL A 95 1.90 15.19 -12.46
CA VAL A 95 1.88 13.94 -11.70
C VAL A 95 1.38 14.22 -10.29
N THR A 96 0.54 13.33 -9.81
CA THR A 96 0.06 13.35 -8.43
C THR A 96 0.59 12.14 -7.69
N THR A 97 1.06 12.33 -6.46
CA THR A 97 1.51 11.23 -5.62
C THR A 97 1.15 11.44 -4.15
N HIS A 98 0.88 10.34 -3.49
CA HIS A 98 0.62 10.29 -2.06
C HIS A 98 1.94 10.09 -1.29
N VAL A 99 2.07 10.68 -0.10
CA VAL A 99 3.21 10.45 0.79
C VAL A 99 2.78 9.56 1.96
N PRO A 100 3.04 8.24 1.91
CA PRO A 100 2.68 7.30 2.97
C PRO A 100 3.52 7.54 4.21
N TRP A 101 2.96 8.24 5.20
CA TRP A 101 3.64 8.44 6.48
C TRP A 101 4.06 7.11 7.09
N ASN A 102 3.22 6.07 6.93
CA ASN A 102 3.57 4.74 7.41
C ASN A 102 4.93 4.34 6.90
N LEU A 103 5.24 4.43 5.60
CA LEU A 103 6.54 4.03 5.03
C LEU A 103 7.75 4.88 5.45
N HIS A 104 7.52 6.04 6.07
CA HIS A 104 8.56 7.01 6.41
C HIS A 104 8.85 7.12 7.91
N GLU A 105 7.99 6.59 8.80
CA GLU A 105 8.24 6.55 10.25
C GLU A 105 7.86 5.16 10.86
N PRO A 106 8.49 4.06 10.41
CA PRO A 106 8.21 2.67 10.82
C PRO A 106 8.02 2.46 12.31
N LYS A 107 8.94 3.09 13.02
CA LYS A 107 9.03 3.08 14.45
C LYS A 107 9.01 4.52 14.87
N ARG A 108 8.35 4.78 15.99
CA ARG A 108 8.21 6.13 16.53
C ARG A 108 9.56 6.84 16.55
N SER A 109 9.62 7.99 15.88
CA SER A 109 10.79 8.87 15.76
C SER A 109 11.99 8.30 15.00
N GLN A 110 11.83 7.20 14.25
CA GLN A 110 12.84 6.68 13.32
C GLN A 110 12.36 6.91 11.89
N PHE A 111 13.01 7.84 11.19
CA PHE A 111 12.57 8.28 9.86
C PHE A 111 13.41 7.68 8.74
N TYR A 112 12.75 7.09 7.75
CA TYR A 112 13.39 6.50 6.58
C TYR A 112 12.86 7.17 5.31
N PHE A 113 13.74 7.84 4.57
CA PHE A 113 13.46 8.40 3.24
C PHE A 113 14.06 7.52 2.12
N ILE A 114 14.54 6.33 2.50
CA ILE A 114 15.07 5.29 1.64
C ILE A 114 14.42 3.97 2.13
N GLY A 115 13.64 3.29 1.28
CA GLY A 115 12.95 2.04 1.63
C GLY A 115 11.50 2.20 2.13
N ASN A 116 10.80 1.07 2.35
CA ASN A 116 9.37 0.96 2.66
C ASN A 116 9.12 0.47 4.11
N LEU A 117 8.61 1.28 5.06
CA LEU A 117 8.50 0.85 6.48
C LEU A 117 7.51 1.67 7.38
N ASP A 118 6.57 1.04 8.16
CA ASP A 118 5.24 1.30 8.87
C ASP A 118 4.77 2.45 9.89
N LEU A 119 3.49 2.51 10.33
CA LEU A 119 2.89 3.45 11.33
C LEU A 119 2.14 2.80 12.52
N ASN A 120 2.26 1.49 12.74
CA ASN A 120 1.50 0.75 13.76
C ASN A 120 1.57 1.33 15.19
N TRP A 121 2.68 1.97 15.55
CA TRP A 121 2.94 2.47 16.91
C TRP A 121 1.92 3.52 17.37
N LEU A 122 1.19 4.17 16.46
CA LEU A 122 0.05 5.03 16.84
C LEU A 122 -1.04 4.25 17.59
N LEU A 123 -1.29 2.99 17.21
CA LEU A 123 -2.37 2.17 17.76
C LEU A 123 -2.02 1.55 19.12
N GLN A 124 -0.78 1.71 19.60
CA GLN A 124 -0.37 1.34 20.95
C GLN A 124 -1.13 2.09 22.02
N ASP A 125 -1.38 3.37 21.79
CA ASP A 125 -2.21 4.17 22.68
C ASP A 125 -3.65 3.62 22.63
N PRO A 126 -4.14 3.03 23.73
CA PRO A 126 -5.49 2.46 23.76
C PRO A 126 -6.57 3.52 23.53
N LYS A 127 -6.27 4.79 23.83
CA LYS A 127 -7.18 5.94 23.70
C LYS A 127 -6.99 6.70 22.38
N MET A 128 -6.19 6.17 21.44
CA MET A 128 -5.91 6.82 20.17
C MET A 128 -7.21 7.19 19.42
N LYS A 129 -7.24 8.43 18.91
CA LYS A 129 -8.31 8.95 18.05
C LYS A 129 -7.66 9.51 16.78
N LEU A 130 -7.47 8.63 15.80
CA LEU A 130 -6.92 8.96 14.48
C LEU A 130 -7.76 10.04 13.80
N ARG A 131 -7.10 10.93 13.04
CA ARG A 131 -7.72 12.00 12.24
C ARG A 131 -8.60 12.95 13.09
N THR A 132 -8.14 13.28 14.29
CA THR A 132 -8.77 14.27 15.20
C THR A 132 -7.72 15.20 15.82
N THR A 133 -8.14 16.19 16.61
CA THR A 133 -7.23 17.05 17.39
C THR A 133 -6.72 16.40 18.68
N TYR A 134 -6.96 15.11 18.90
CA TYR A 134 -6.43 14.37 20.03
C TYR A 134 -4.91 14.57 20.17
N LYS A 135 -4.46 15.02 21.37
CA LYS A 135 -3.07 15.44 21.62
C LYS A 135 -2.04 14.37 21.26
N GLY A 136 -2.35 13.09 21.52
CA GLY A 136 -1.45 11.98 21.15
C GLY A 136 -1.25 11.89 19.64
N PHE A 137 -2.33 12.06 18.88
CA PHE A 137 -2.32 12.02 17.42
C PHE A 137 -1.66 13.27 16.80
N THR A 138 -2.05 14.47 17.23
CA THR A 138 -1.48 15.73 16.70
C THR A 138 0.01 15.89 17.03
N LYS A 139 0.47 15.40 18.19
CA LYS A 139 1.91 15.34 18.51
C LYS A 139 2.67 14.44 17.53
N ALA A 140 2.07 13.34 17.10
CA ALA A 140 2.66 12.46 16.10
C ALA A 140 2.71 13.12 14.71
N VAL A 141 1.59 13.72 14.28
CA VAL A 141 1.52 14.48 13.02
C VAL A 141 2.58 15.58 12.98
N ASN A 142 2.74 16.33 14.07
CA ASN A 142 3.75 17.38 14.14
C ASN A 142 5.17 16.84 13.92
N ARG A 143 5.55 15.75 14.62
CA ARG A 143 6.89 15.15 14.44
C ARG A 143 7.12 14.72 13.00
N TYR A 144 6.12 14.11 12.38
CA TYR A 144 6.22 13.71 10.98
C TYR A 144 6.36 14.93 10.06
N PHE A 145 5.55 15.96 10.26
CA PHE A 145 5.63 17.19 9.46
C PHE A 145 6.92 17.97 9.69
N ASP A 146 7.48 17.95 10.91
CA ASP A 146 8.79 18.53 11.23
C ASP A 146 9.91 17.87 10.39
N MET A 147 9.71 16.62 9.95
CA MET A 147 10.66 15.90 9.09
C MET A 147 10.31 16.01 7.60
N LEU A 148 9.05 15.84 7.23
CA LEU A 148 8.60 15.85 5.85
C LEU A 148 8.64 17.24 5.24
N VAL A 149 8.03 18.23 5.90
CA VAL A 149 7.77 19.54 5.28
C VAL A 149 9.08 20.25 4.90
N PRO A 150 10.13 20.28 5.75
CA PRO A 150 11.40 20.89 5.35
C PRO A 150 12.09 20.24 4.13
N ARG A 151 11.76 18.98 3.81
CA ARG A 151 12.30 18.28 2.62
C ARG A 151 11.54 18.62 1.35
N ILE A 152 10.22 18.83 1.44
CA ILE A 152 9.39 19.19 0.28
C ILE A 152 9.30 20.71 0.07
N ALA A 153 9.56 21.51 1.10
CA ALA A 153 9.46 22.96 1.00
C ALA A 153 10.39 23.56 -0.08
N PRO A 154 11.65 23.12 -0.24
CA PRO A 154 12.51 23.54 -1.35
C PRO A 154 12.03 23.09 -2.73
N LEU A 155 11.17 22.05 -2.80
CA LEU A 155 10.63 21.49 -4.04
C LEU A 155 9.37 22.20 -4.54
N GLN A 156 8.91 23.23 -3.83
CA GLN A 156 7.79 24.06 -4.24
C GLN A 156 8.11 24.88 -5.48
N TYR A 157 7.09 25.14 -6.29
CA TYR A 157 7.23 25.79 -7.60
C TYR A 157 7.95 27.14 -7.53
N LYS A 158 7.58 27.97 -6.55
CA LYS A 158 8.20 29.28 -6.30
C LYS A 158 9.69 29.20 -5.90
N ASN A 159 10.16 28.03 -5.49
CA ASN A 159 11.54 27.76 -5.09
C ASN A 159 12.32 27.04 -6.22
N GLY A 160 11.75 26.99 -7.44
CA GLY A 160 12.35 26.32 -8.60
C GLY A 160 12.06 24.82 -8.70
N GLY A 161 11.26 24.26 -7.79
CA GLY A 161 10.87 22.85 -7.81
C GLY A 161 9.58 22.57 -8.60
N PRO A 162 9.10 21.32 -8.64
CA PRO A 162 7.92 20.94 -9.43
C PRO A 162 6.59 21.05 -8.69
N ILE A 163 6.56 21.16 -7.35
CA ILE A 163 5.32 21.07 -6.56
C ILE A 163 4.49 22.36 -6.73
N ILE A 164 3.32 22.25 -7.34
CA ILE A 164 2.40 23.40 -7.60
C ILE A 164 1.22 23.46 -6.64
N ALA A 165 0.89 22.34 -5.98
CA ALA A 165 -0.17 22.30 -4.99
C ALA A 165 0.02 21.16 -3.97
N VAL A 166 -0.62 21.30 -2.81
CA VAL A 166 -0.63 20.30 -1.73
C VAL A 166 -2.05 20.07 -1.23
N GLN A 167 -2.48 18.79 -1.20
CA GLN A 167 -3.75 18.43 -0.59
C GLN A 167 -3.63 18.37 0.94
N VAL A 168 -4.56 19.04 1.61
CA VAL A 168 -4.75 18.99 3.05
C VAL A 168 -5.67 17.82 3.36
N GLU A 169 -5.11 16.78 3.99
CA GLU A 169 -5.86 15.54 4.30
C GLU A 169 -6.40 14.85 3.03
N ASN A 170 -7.22 13.81 3.17
CA ASN A 170 -7.81 13.06 2.08
C ASN A 170 -9.24 12.63 2.45
N GLU A 171 -10.24 13.19 1.77
CA GLU A 171 -11.66 12.84 1.93
C GLU A 171 -12.13 12.92 3.39
N TYR A 172 -11.71 13.96 4.11
CA TYR A 172 -12.01 14.10 5.54
C TYR A 172 -13.51 14.25 5.78
N GLY A 173 -14.28 14.77 4.82
CA GLY A 173 -15.72 14.92 4.91
C GLY A 173 -16.46 13.60 5.13
N SER A 174 -15.88 12.48 4.69
CA SER A 174 -16.39 11.13 4.95
C SER A 174 -16.14 10.63 6.38
N TYR A 175 -15.11 11.16 7.05
CA TYR A 175 -14.74 10.81 8.42
C TYR A 175 -15.35 11.78 9.43
N HIS A 176 -15.06 13.08 9.28
CA HIS A 176 -15.65 14.25 9.94
C HIS A 176 -15.95 14.10 11.45
N LEU A 177 -15.09 13.41 12.20
CA LEU A 177 -15.27 13.23 13.65
C LEU A 177 -14.80 14.44 14.48
N ASP A 178 -13.97 15.32 13.92
CA ASP A 178 -13.47 16.53 14.61
C ASP A 178 -13.36 17.73 13.68
N LYS A 179 -14.30 18.67 13.80
CA LYS A 179 -14.37 19.89 12.98
C LYS A 179 -13.12 20.79 13.08
N ARG A 180 -12.32 20.67 14.15
CA ARG A 180 -11.11 21.49 14.35
C ARG A 180 -9.88 20.92 13.66
N TYR A 181 -9.92 19.65 13.27
CA TYR A 181 -8.75 18.91 12.79
C TYR A 181 -8.22 19.43 11.44
N MET A 182 -9.10 19.67 10.47
CA MET A 182 -8.67 20.18 9.15
C MET A 182 -7.94 21.52 9.26
N LEU A 183 -8.48 22.45 10.06
CA LEU A 183 -7.83 23.73 10.33
C LEU A 183 -6.46 23.55 11.00
N TYR A 184 -6.35 22.59 11.92
CA TYR A 184 -5.08 22.24 12.56
C TYR A 184 -4.04 21.76 11.54
N ILE A 185 -4.40 20.82 10.65
CA ILE A 185 -3.49 20.30 9.62
C ILE A 185 -3.04 21.41 8.68
N LYS A 186 -3.97 22.24 8.20
CA LYS A 186 -3.64 23.43 7.38
C LYS A 186 -2.59 24.31 8.07
N LYS A 187 -2.84 24.70 9.33
CA LYS A 187 -1.91 25.53 10.11
C LYS A 187 -0.55 24.84 10.28
N ALA A 188 -0.54 23.53 10.50
CA ALA A 188 0.68 22.76 10.69
C ALA A 188 1.56 22.70 9.43
N LEU A 189 0.96 22.59 8.24
CA LEU A 189 1.65 22.63 6.95
C LEU A 189 2.20 24.03 6.65
N VAL A 190 1.36 25.06 6.75
CA VAL A 190 1.74 26.46 6.45
C VAL A 190 2.84 26.94 7.38
N LYS A 191 2.72 26.68 8.69
CA LYS A 191 3.75 27.07 9.69
C LYS A 191 5.14 26.50 9.36
N ARG A 192 5.20 25.36 8.65
CA ARG A 192 6.45 24.67 8.32
C ARG A 192 6.97 24.98 6.91
N GLY A 193 6.32 25.90 6.19
CA GLY A 193 6.81 26.43 4.93
C GLY A 193 6.09 25.93 3.68
N VAL A 194 4.95 25.25 3.79
CA VAL A 194 4.07 25.02 2.63
C VAL A 194 3.35 26.33 2.27
N ASP A 195 3.58 26.82 1.06
CA ASP A 195 3.09 28.09 0.52
C ASP A 195 2.53 27.97 -0.92
N VAL A 196 2.46 26.75 -1.46
CA VAL A 196 1.75 26.47 -2.71
C VAL A 196 0.24 26.41 -2.48
N LEU A 197 -0.55 26.37 -3.57
CA LEU A 197 -2.00 26.23 -3.48
C LEU A 197 -2.39 25.03 -2.62
N LEU A 198 -3.21 25.26 -1.60
CA LEU A 198 -3.77 24.20 -0.77
C LEU A 198 -5.13 23.77 -1.31
N MET A 199 -5.39 22.47 -1.28
CA MET A 199 -6.66 21.88 -1.73
C MET A 199 -7.21 20.82 -0.77
N THR A 200 -8.51 20.57 -0.80
CA THR A 200 -9.15 19.37 -0.22
C THR A 200 -9.83 18.57 -1.33
N ALA A 201 -10.16 17.30 -1.10
CA ALA A 201 -10.83 16.45 -2.08
C ALA A 201 -11.89 15.61 -1.38
N ASP A 202 -13.15 15.76 -1.79
CA ASP A 202 -14.30 15.08 -1.21
C ASP A 202 -15.41 14.90 -2.27
N ASP A 203 -16.48 14.17 -1.92
CA ASP A 203 -17.67 13.97 -2.75
C ASP A 203 -18.95 14.40 -2.00
N GLY A 204 -20.09 14.44 -2.69
CA GLY A 204 -21.43 14.51 -2.10
C GLY A 204 -21.61 15.45 -0.90
N GLN A 205 -21.97 14.91 0.28
CA GLN A 205 -22.05 15.66 1.54
C GLN A 205 -20.68 15.88 2.20
N GLY A 206 -19.67 15.08 1.83
CA GLY A 206 -18.29 15.24 2.26
C GLY A 206 -17.73 16.61 1.87
N LEU A 207 -18.09 17.15 0.70
CA LEU A 207 -17.66 18.49 0.26
C LEU A 207 -17.98 19.58 1.29
N ILE A 208 -19.20 19.61 1.84
CA ILE A 208 -19.59 20.57 2.88
C ILE A 208 -18.80 20.32 4.18
N ARG A 209 -18.57 19.06 4.53
CA ARG A 209 -17.94 18.68 5.79
C ARG A 209 -16.41 18.82 5.79
N GLY A 210 -15.79 18.65 4.63
CA GLY A 210 -14.35 18.60 4.42
C GLY A 210 -13.74 19.91 3.93
N HIS A 211 -14.53 20.83 3.37
CA HIS A 211 -14.01 22.11 2.90
C HIS A 211 -13.40 22.95 4.02
N LEU A 212 -12.49 23.84 3.65
CA LEU A 212 -11.81 24.74 4.56
C LEU A 212 -11.63 26.11 3.92
N GLU A 213 -11.83 27.18 4.70
CA GLU A 213 -11.65 28.55 4.21
C GLU A 213 -10.23 28.77 3.64
N LYS A 214 -10.11 29.50 2.53
CA LYS A 214 -8.83 29.77 1.82
C LYS A 214 -8.06 28.48 1.44
N VAL A 215 -8.77 27.41 1.13
CA VAL A 215 -8.27 26.15 0.57
C VAL A 215 -9.28 25.76 -0.52
N ILE A 216 -8.83 25.47 -1.74
CA ILE A 216 -9.76 25.12 -2.81
C ILE A 216 -10.33 23.72 -2.57
N ALA A 217 -11.65 23.57 -2.59
CA ALA A 217 -12.29 22.27 -2.60
C ALA A 217 -12.25 21.69 -4.03
N THR A 218 -11.90 20.41 -4.12
CA THR A 218 -11.86 19.63 -5.35
C THR A 218 -12.78 18.42 -5.20
N VAL A 219 -13.19 17.83 -6.31
CA VAL A 219 -14.23 16.79 -6.31
C VAL A 219 -13.65 15.42 -6.58
N HIS A 220 -14.26 14.41 -5.98
CA HIS A 220 -14.17 13.01 -6.39
C HIS A 220 -15.57 12.55 -6.80
N MET A 221 -15.72 11.96 -7.99
CA MET A 221 -16.99 11.36 -8.40
C MET A 221 -16.74 10.08 -9.20
N LYS A 222 -17.62 9.09 -9.03
CA LYS A 222 -17.68 7.92 -9.90
C LYS A 222 -18.37 8.22 -11.24
N ASN A 223 -19.43 9.02 -11.21
CA ASN A 223 -20.16 9.50 -12.39
C ASN A 223 -20.25 11.02 -12.33
N ILE A 224 -20.10 11.70 -13.47
CA ILE A 224 -20.25 13.15 -13.56
C ILE A 224 -21.72 13.50 -13.30
N LYS A 225 -21.97 14.22 -12.19
CA LYS A 225 -23.32 14.67 -11.81
C LYS A 225 -23.31 16.18 -11.63
N LYS A 226 -24.29 16.84 -12.27
CA LYS A 226 -24.48 18.28 -12.21
C LYS A 226 -24.58 18.82 -10.78
N GLU A 227 -25.35 18.12 -9.96
CA GLU A 227 -25.55 18.41 -8.54
C GLU A 227 -24.24 18.56 -7.77
N THR A 228 -23.22 17.76 -8.09
CA THR A 228 -21.94 17.80 -7.34
C THR A 228 -21.17 19.08 -7.59
N TYR A 229 -21.08 19.55 -8.84
CA TYR A 229 -20.36 20.79 -9.14
C TYR A 229 -21.20 22.06 -8.88
N GLU A 230 -22.53 21.97 -8.90
CA GLU A 230 -23.41 23.02 -8.35
C GLU A 230 -23.17 23.20 -6.84
N LYS A 231 -23.04 22.08 -6.12
CA LYS A 231 -22.72 22.09 -4.69
C LYS A 231 -21.30 22.56 -4.39
N LEU A 232 -20.33 22.26 -5.24
CA LEU A 232 -19.00 22.87 -5.15
C LEU A 232 -19.10 24.40 -5.30
N SER A 233 -19.86 24.86 -6.31
CA SER A 233 -20.06 26.27 -6.59
C SER A 233 -20.77 27.01 -5.45
N SER A 234 -21.68 26.36 -4.72
CA SER A 234 -22.32 26.98 -3.55
C SER A 234 -21.39 27.15 -2.34
N ILE A 235 -20.31 26.39 -2.25
CA ILE A 235 -19.34 26.44 -1.14
C ILE A 235 -18.22 27.45 -1.42
N GLN A 236 -17.69 27.50 -2.65
CA GLN A 236 -16.51 28.31 -2.98
C GLN A 236 -16.74 29.36 -4.07
N GLY A 237 -17.99 29.55 -4.50
CA GLY A 237 -18.36 30.50 -5.54
C GLY A 237 -17.85 30.07 -6.92
N ARG A 238 -17.63 31.06 -7.79
CA ARG A 238 -17.07 30.82 -9.13
C ARG A 238 -15.60 30.45 -9.02
N SER A 239 -15.28 29.21 -9.35
CA SER A 239 -13.95 28.59 -9.20
C SER A 239 -13.70 27.55 -10.31
N PRO A 240 -12.44 27.19 -10.62
CA PRO A 240 -12.15 26.04 -11.46
C PRO A 240 -12.62 24.74 -10.79
N ILE A 241 -13.03 23.79 -11.62
CA ILE A 241 -13.41 22.45 -11.17
C ILE A 241 -12.22 21.52 -11.44
N LEU A 242 -11.75 20.87 -10.38
CA LEU A 242 -10.73 19.83 -10.46
C LEU A 242 -11.31 18.51 -9.95
N MET A 243 -11.38 17.53 -10.85
CA MET A 243 -11.65 16.15 -10.50
C MET A 243 -10.38 15.49 -9.97
N MET A 244 -10.23 15.40 -8.65
CA MET A 244 -9.00 14.96 -7.99
C MET A 244 -8.84 13.43 -7.96
N VAL A 245 -9.93 12.69 -8.05
CA VAL A 245 -9.91 11.23 -8.15
C VAL A 245 -10.92 10.87 -9.22
N TYR A 246 -10.42 10.44 -10.38
CA TYR A 246 -11.25 9.89 -11.43
C TYR A 246 -10.73 8.52 -11.87
N THR A 247 -11.64 7.56 -11.86
CA THR A 247 -11.43 6.21 -12.40
C THR A 247 -12.78 5.54 -12.57
N ALA A 248 -12.88 4.73 -13.62
CA ALA A 248 -14.02 3.86 -13.80
C ALA A 248 -13.79 2.45 -13.20
N ASN A 249 -12.72 2.23 -12.42
CA ASN A 249 -12.46 0.94 -11.76
C ASN A 249 -12.32 1.03 -10.22
N SER A 250 -12.29 -0.13 -9.57
CA SER A 250 -12.23 -0.30 -8.11
C SER A 250 -11.00 -1.14 -7.69
N LEU A 251 -10.85 -1.29 -6.38
CA LEU A 251 -9.83 -2.14 -5.77
C LEU A 251 -10.23 -3.63 -5.88
N ASP A 252 -9.27 -4.50 -6.17
CA ASP A 252 -9.47 -5.95 -6.13
C ASP A 252 -9.13 -6.53 -4.74
N GLY A 253 -10.00 -7.41 -4.26
CA GLY A 253 -9.83 -8.13 -3.01
C GLY A 253 -9.73 -9.64 -3.22
N TRP A 254 -9.16 -10.34 -2.26
CA TRP A 254 -9.09 -11.80 -2.33
C TRP A 254 -10.48 -12.43 -2.31
N GLY A 255 -10.73 -13.40 -3.18
CA GLY A 255 -11.99 -14.13 -3.31
C GLY A 255 -13.11 -13.37 -4.04
N THR A 256 -12.81 -12.22 -4.67
CA THR A 256 -13.79 -11.48 -5.48
C THR A 256 -13.49 -11.61 -6.97
N LEU A 257 -14.50 -11.34 -7.81
CA LEU A 257 -14.26 -11.12 -9.24
C LEU A 257 -13.40 -9.88 -9.44
N ARG A 258 -12.61 -9.88 -10.52
CA ARG A 258 -11.82 -8.71 -10.88
C ARG A 258 -12.76 -7.63 -11.41
N HIS A 259 -12.55 -6.40 -10.98
CA HIS A 259 -13.30 -5.30 -11.55
C HIS A 259 -12.71 -4.90 -12.90
N THR A 260 -13.52 -4.93 -13.95
CA THR A 260 -13.14 -4.50 -15.30
C THR A 260 -13.65 -3.10 -15.59
N LEU A 261 -12.84 -2.35 -16.30
CA LEU A 261 -13.09 -0.98 -16.70
C LEU A 261 -13.92 -0.96 -18.00
N ASP A 262 -15.01 -0.19 -18.05
CA ASP A 262 -15.65 0.15 -19.32
C ASP A 262 -14.93 1.36 -19.96
N ALA A 263 -14.10 1.08 -20.96
CA ALA A 263 -13.33 2.10 -21.68
C ALA A 263 -14.21 3.13 -22.40
N ASN A 264 -15.42 2.77 -22.84
CA ASN A 264 -16.32 3.68 -23.54
C ASN A 264 -16.92 4.70 -22.57
N VAL A 265 -17.32 4.24 -21.37
CA VAL A 265 -17.80 5.12 -20.29
C VAL A 265 -16.69 6.07 -19.86
N LEU A 266 -15.48 5.54 -19.63
CA LEU A 266 -14.32 6.34 -19.25
C LEU A 266 -14.00 7.43 -20.28
N MET A 267 -14.00 7.08 -21.58
CA MET A 267 -13.74 8.03 -22.67
C MET A 267 -14.84 9.11 -22.78
N LYS A 268 -16.11 8.71 -22.64
CA LYS A 268 -17.25 9.63 -22.69
C LYS A 268 -17.15 10.69 -21.59
N ASP A 269 -16.94 10.27 -20.36
CA ASP A 269 -16.83 11.15 -19.19
C ASP A 269 -15.65 12.13 -19.34
N VAL A 270 -14.50 11.67 -19.82
CA VAL A 270 -13.33 12.55 -19.99
C VAL A 270 -13.58 13.61 -21.07
N ARG A 271 -14.27 13.26 -22.15
CA ARG A 271 -14.69 14.24 -23.16
C ARG A 271 -15.68 15.26 -22.58
N GLU A 272 -16.63 14.80 -21.77
CA GLU A 272 -17.56 15.69 -21.07
C GLU A 272 -16.83 16.64 -20.11
N MET A 273 -15.85 16.14 -19.34
CA MET A 273 -15.01 16.96 -18.47
C MET A 273 -14.26 18.05 -19.24
N PHE A 274 -13.71 17.74 -20.42
CA PHE A 274 -13.06 18.77 -21.25
C PHE A 274 -14.04 19.80 -21.80
N ASN A 275 -15.22 19.37 -22.25
CA ASN A 275 -16.27 20.30 -22.71
C ASN A 275 -16.68 21.28 -21.60
N LEU A 276 -16.69 20.80 -20.35
CA LEU A 276 -16.97 21.61 -19.15
C LEU A 276 -15.73 22.33 -18.58
N ARG A 277 -14.56 22.21 -19.24
CA ARG A 277 -13.27 22.79 -18.82
C ARG A 277 -12.79 22.34 -17.44
N PHE A 278 -13.09 21.09 -17.06
CA PHE A 278 -12.60 20.51 -15.82
C PHE A 278 -11.10 20.22 -15.96
N SER A 279 -10.37 20.56 -14.90
CA SER A 279 -9.09 19.91 -14.65
C SER A 279 -9.32 18.49 -14.12
N LEU A 280 -8.40 17.58 -14.40
CA LEU A 280 -8.57 16.15 -14.14
C LEU A 280 -7.31 15.52 -13.55
N ASN A 281 -7.50 14.62 -12.58
CA ASN A 281 -6.50 13.69 -12.11
C ASN A 281 -6.98 12.23 -12.24
N PHE A 282 -6.33 11.47 -13.12
CA PHE A 282 -6.55 10.04 -13.27
C PHE A 282 -5.98 9.27 -12.06
N TYR A 283 -6.83 8.55 -11.35
CA TYR A 283 -6.45 7.74 -10.20
C TYR A 283 -6.87 6.28 -10.43
N MET A 284 -6.05 5.37 -10.88
CA MET A 284 -4.61 5.46 -11.08
C MET A 284 -4.27 5.68 -12.56
N PHE A 285 -3.23 6.47 -12.83
CA PHE A 285 -2.56 6.40 -14.13
C PHE A 285 -1.71 5.14 -14.21
N HIS A 286 -0.96 4.86 -13.14
CA HIS A 286 -0.24 3.60 -12.97
C HIS A 286 -0.33 3.18 -11.50
N GLY A 287 -0.92 2.00 -11.27
CA GLY A 287 -1.19 1.52 -9.93
C GLY A 287 0.01 0.80 -9.28
N GLY A 288 0.66 -0.11 -10.01
CA GLY A 288 1.84 -0.87 -9.54
C GLY A 288 1.48 -2.05 -8.62
N THR A 289 2.31 -2.30 -7.60
CA THR A 289 2.19 -3.48 -6.71
C THR A 289 2.17 -3.09 -5.23
N ASN A 290 1.34 -3.75 -4.43
CA ASN A 290 1.37 -3.72 -2.97
C ASN A 290 2.44 -4.69 -2.43
N PHE A 291 3.74 -4.35 -2.56
CA PHE A 291 4.81 -5.23 -2.09
C PHE A 291 4.72 -5.55 -0.59
N GLY A 292 5.17 -6.74 -0.23
CA GLY A 292 5.15 -7.21 1.15
C GLY A 292 3.76 -7.23 1.77
N PHE A 293 3.60 -6.53 2.90
CA PHE A 293 2.32 -6.41 3.60
C PHE A 293 1.72 -5.01 3.49
N MET A 294 2.08 -4.27 2.45
CA MET A 294 1.57 -2.91 2.22
C MET A 294 0.08 -2.90 1.84
N GLY A 295 -0.44 -4.02 1.33
CA GLY A 295 -1.87 -4.19 1.06
C GLY A 295 -2.71 -3.90 2.31
N GLY A 296 -3.73 -3.05 2.16
CA GLY A 296 -4.70 -2.79 3.22
C GLY A 296 -5.92 -3.71 3.10
N ALA A 297 -6.98 -3.35 3.81
CA ALA A 297 -8.32 -3.91 3.62
C ALA A 297 -9.36 -2.81 3.42
N ALA A 298 -10.50 -3.22 2.86
CA ALA A 298 -11.71 -2.44 2.78
C ALA A 298 -12.80 -3.07 3.66
N SER A 299 -13.69 -2.23 4.19
CA SER A 299 -14.91 -2.67 4.86
C SER A 299 -16.07 -2.37 3.91
N LEU A 300 -16.48 -3.39 3.14
CA LEU A 300 -17.68 -3.32 2.31
C LEU A 300 -18.85 -3.92 3.10
N GLN A 301 -19.29 -5.14 2.77
CA GLN A 301 -20.22 -5.93 3.58
C GLN A 301 -19.49 -6.81 4.60
N ASN A 302 -18.27 -7.24 4.25
CA ASN A 302 -17.35 -8.00 5.09
C ASN A 302 -15.95 -7.39 4.98
N TYR A 303 -15.04 -7.83 5.85
CA TYR A 303 -13.62 -7.47 5.79
C TYR A 303 -12.99 -8.05 4.52
N LEU A 304 -12.54 -7.17 3.62
CA LEU A 304 -11.99 -7.56 2.32
C LEU A 304 -10.51 -7.18 2.24
N PRO A 305 -9.58 -8.14 2.42
CA PRO A 305 -8.16 -7.87 2.25
C PRO A 305 -7.82 -7.71 0.77
N MET A 306 -7.01 -6.71 0.45
CA MET A 306 -6.63 -6.39 -0.92
C MET A 306 -5.60 -7.38 -1.47
N VAL A 307 -5.65 -7.63 -2.78
CA VAL A 307 -4.66 -8.44 -3.48
C VAL A 307 -3.28 -7.76 -3.52
N THR A 308 -2.26 -8.54 -3.86
CA THR A 308 -0.88 -8.04 -3.97
C THR A 308 -0.74 -7.10 -5.16
N SER A 309 -1.37 -7.43 -6.28
CA SER A 309 -1.45 -6.52 -7.43
C SER A 309 -2.17 -5.24 -7.04
N TYR A 310 -1.68 -4.12 -7.56
CA TYR A 310 -2.42 -2.86 -7.56
C TYR A 310 -2.55 -2.35 -9.00
N ASP A 311 -2.70 -3.25 -9.97
CA ASP A 311 -2.90 -2.92 -11.39
C ASP A 311 -4.02 -1.88 -11.59
N TYR A 312 -5.12 -2.05 -10.84
CA TYR A 312 -6.23 -1.09 -10.73
C TYR A 312 -7.04 -0.89 -12.03
N GLY A 313 -6.76 -1.63 -13.11
CA GLY A 313 -7.28 -1.30 -14.44
C GLY A 313 -6.86 0.12 -14.87
N ALA A 314 -5.64 0.50 -14.50
CA ALA A 314 -5.05 1.79 -14.82
C ALA A 314 -4.63 1.88 -16.29
N LEU A 315 -4.20 3.06 -16.76
CA LEU A 315 -3.72 3.24 -18.13
C LEU A 315 -2.39 2.51 -18.38
N LEU A 316 -1.61 2.24 -17.33
CA LEU A 316 -0.49 1.31 -17.39
C LEU A 316 -0.78 0.11 -16.49
N THR A 317 -0.49 -1.09 -17.00
CA THR A 317 -0.59 -2.35 -16.22
C THR A 317 0.30 -2.33 -14.98
N GLU A 318 0.14 -3.29 -14.07
CA GLU A 318 0.98 -3.47 -12.87
C GLU A 318 2.48 -3.38 -13.17
N ASP A 319 2.94 -3.99 -14.26
CA ASP A 319 4.34 -4.01 -14.68
C ASP A 319 4.73 -2.81 -15.57
N GLY A 320 3.78 -1.97 -15.96
CA GLY A 320 3.99 -0.70 -16.66
C GLY A 320 3.90 -0.77 -18.18
N ASP A 321 3.24 -1.80 -18.72
CA ASP A 321 2.93 -1.88 -20.16
C ASP A 321 1.77 -0.96 -20.53
N TYR A 322 1.73 -0.56 -21.79
CA TYR A 322 0.65 0.27 -22.33
C TYR A 322 -0.62 -0.57 -22.50
N THR A 323 -1.76 -0.05 -22.01
CA THR A 323 -3.06 -0.65 -22.30
C THR A 323 -3.69 -0.05 -23.56
N PRO A 324 -4.74 -0.67 -24.14
CA PRO A 324 -5.53 -0.06 -25.20
C PRO A 324 -6.09 1.33 -24.82
N GLU A 325 -6.47 1.52 -23.56
CA GLU A 325 -6.96 2.78 -23.03
C GLU A 325 -5.87 3.86 -23.04
N TYR A 326 -4.63 3.53 -22.68
CA TYR A 326 -3.51 4.47 -22.79
C TYR A 326 -3.38 5.03 -24.21
N ILE A 327 -3.46 4.16 -25.21
CA ILE A 327 -3.30 4.55 -26.62
C ILE A 327 -4.43 5.51 -27.01
N SER A 328 -5.65 5.17 -26.62
CA SER A 328 -6.84 5.97 -26.89
C SER A 328 -6.77 7.36 -26.24
N PHE A 329 -6.30 7.44 -24.99
CA PHE A 329 -6.12 8.72 -24.29
C PHE A 329 -4.95 9.53 -24.84
N GLN A 330 -3.86 8.89 -25.26
CA GLN A 330 -2.76 9.59 -25.92
C GLN A 330 -3.22 10.31 -27.19
N GLU A 331 -4.07 9.65 -27.99
CA GLU A 331 -4.67 10.24 -29.19
C GLU A 331 -5.64 11.38 -28.86
N LEU A 332 -6.50 11.18 -27.85
CA LEU A 332 -7.39 12.23 -27.36
C LEU A 332 -6.62 13.48 -26.92
N PHE A 333 -5.63 13.34 -26.03
CA PHE A 333 -4.90 14.49 -25.50
C PHE A 333 -4.07 15.20 -26.56
N SER A 334 -3.48 14.47 -27.51
CA SER A 334 -2.75 15.07 -28.63
C SER A 334 -3.67 15.92 -29.53
N SER A 335 -4.92 15.50 -29.72
CA SER A 335 -5.91 16.24 -30.52
C SER A 335 -6.54 17.45 -29.79
N VAL A 336 -6.69 17.37 -28.46
CA VAL A 336 -7.37 18.41 -27.67
C VAL A 336 -6.43 19.53 -27.22
N ILE A 337 -5.14 19.26 -27.00
CA ILE A 337 -4.23 20.17 -26.28
C ILE A 337 -3.12 20.74 -27.18
N GLU A 338 -3.15 20.49 -28.50
CA GLU A 338 -2.07 20.88 -29.44
C GLU A 338 -0.65 20.49 -28.96
N ILE A 339 -0.54 19.43 -28.15
CA ILE A 339 0.76 18.90 -27.72
C ILE A 339 1.26 17.95 -28.79
N PRO A 340 2.50 18.11 -29.31
CA PRO A 340 3.09 17.14 -30.24
C PRO A 340 3.07 15.74 -29.63
N LYS A 341 2.53 14.77 -30.39
CA LYS A 341 2.49 13.36 -29.98
C LYS A 341 3.93 12.87 -29.76
N LEU A 342 4.32 12.70 -28.50
CA LEU A 342 5.62 12.15 -28.13
C LEU A 342 5.67 10.66 -28.49
N SER A 343 6.82 10.21 -28.97
CA SER A 343 7.06 8.79 -29.26
C SER A 343 6.98 7.97 -27.97
N ARG A 344 6.32 6.82 -28.05
CA ARG A 344 6.29 5.82 -26.96
C ARG A 344 7.65 5.12 -26.89
N GLU A 345 8.18 4.92 -25.69
CA GLU A 345 9.30 4.00 -25.48
C GLU A 345 8.83 2.55 -25.67
N ASP A 346 9.71 1.66 -26.12
CA ASP A 346 9.37 0.25 -26.31
C ASP A 346 8.97 -0.42 -24.99
N ALA A 347 8.06 -1.40 -25.09
CA ALA A 347 7.67 -2.21 -23.94
C ALA A 347 8.89 -2.97 -23.39
N ARG A 348 8.98 -3.07 -22.07
CA ARG A 348 10.13 -3.72 -21.43
C ARG A 348 10.00 -5.23 -21.57
N PRO A 349 11.05 -5.94 -22.03
CA PRO A 349 10.96 -7.36 -22.32
C PRO A 349 10.78 -8.15 -21.02
N LYS A 350 9.89 -9.14 -21.08
CA LYS A 350 9.62 -10.09 -20.00
C LYS A 350 10.21 -11.46 -20.32
N ALA A 351 10.57 -12.22 -19.30
CA ALA A 351 11.16 -13.55 -19.43
C ALA A 351 10.24 -14.64 -18.87
N VAL A 352 10.30 -15.80 -19.52
CA VAL A 352 9.81 -17.08 -18.98
C VAL A 352 11.03 -17.84 -18.47
N TYR A 353 11.29 -17.77 -17.17
CA TYR A 353 12.39 -18.52 -16.56
C TYR A 353 12.04 -20.00 -16.37
N LYS A 354 13.07 -20.85 -16.26
CA LYS A 354 12.86 -22.27 -15.93
C LYS A 354 12.20 -22.38 -14.56
N SER A 355 11.25 -23.32 -14.45
CA SER A 355 10.60 -23.61 -13.16
C SER A 355 11.63 -24.08 -12.13
N VAL A 356 11.40 -23.70 -10.88
CA VAL A 356 12.28 -24.01 -9.75
C VAL A 356 11.59 -25.01 -8.85
N ILE A 357 12.28 -26.11 -8.54
CA ILE A 357 11.83 -27.08 -7.54
C ILE A 357 12.21 -26.54 -6.15
N THR A 358 11.26 -26.57 -5.22
CA THR A 358 11.52 -26.26 -3.81
C THR A 358 12.03 -27.51 -3.10
N ALA A 359 13.33 -27.77 -3.21
CA ALA A 359 13.93 -29.02 -2.76
C ALA A 359 14.07 -29.12 -1.24
N TYR A 360 14.01 -27.98 -0.54
CA TYR A 360 14.19 -27.93 0.90
C TYR A 360 13.08 -27.14 1.59
N TYR A 361 12.79 -27.51 2.84
CA TYR A 361 11.86 -26.79 3.69
C TYR A 361 12.36 -26.63 5.14
N MET A 362 11.77 -25.68 5.85
CA MET A 362 11.86 -25.55 7.31
C MET A 362 10.46 -25.33 7.88
N SER A 363 10.00 -26.22 8.77
CA SER A 363 8.72 -26.05 9.45
C SER A 363 8.75 -24.83 10.36
N LEU A 364 7.62 -24.11 10.48
CA LEU A 364 7.50 -23.03 11.46
C LEU A 364 7.80 -23.53 12.89
N TRP A 365 7.43 -24.78 13.19
CA TRP A 365 7.62 -25.39 14.51
C TRP A 365 9.09 -25.62 14.84
N ASP A 366 9.86 -26.07 13.85
CA ASP A 366 11.31 -26.30 13.98
C ASP A 366 12.07 -24.99 14.23
N ILE A 367 11.59 -23.87 13.67
CA ILE A 367 12.31 -22.60 13.78
C ILE A 367 12.04 -21.84 15.08
N LEU A 368 11.02 -22.22 15.86
CA LEU A 368 10.60 -21.47 17.06
C LEU A 368 11.73 -21.28 18.08
N THR A 369 12.62 -22.27 18.20
CA THR A 369 13.77 -22.25 19.12
C THR A 369 14.87 -21.28 18.68
N TYR A 370 14.86 -20.84 17.42
CA TYR A 370 15.83 -19.90 16.85
C TYR A 370 15.26 -18.49 16.66
N LEU A 371 13.99 -18.28 17.05
CA LEU A 371 13.40 -16.95 17.11
C LEU A 371 13.90 -16.21 18.35
N ASP A 372 13.73 -14.89 18.33
CA ASP A 372 13.90 -14.07 19.54
C ASP A 372 12.99 -14.59 20.66
N GLU A 373 13.38 -14.34 21.93
CA GLU A 373 12.60 -14.84 23.06
C GLU A 373 11.12 -14.43 22.98
N PRO A 374 10.18 -15.37 23.19
CA PRO A 374 8.76 -15.06 23.13
C PRO A 374 8.35 -14.13 24.27
N VAL A 375 7.44 -13.21 23.95
CA VAL A 375 6.79 -12.38 24.98
C VAL A 375 5.86 -13.27 25.79
N ARG A 376 6.07 -13.31 27.12
CA ARG A 376 5.21 -14.06 28.05
C ARG A 376 4.17 -13.14 28.64
N SER A 377 2.90 -13.58 28.66
CA SER A 377 1.81 -12.78 29.20
C SER A 377 0.68 -13.64 29.75
N ALA A 378 0.09 -13.21 30.86
CA ALA A 378 -1.09 -13.88 31.41
C ALA A 378 -2.32 -13.80 30.47
N LYS A 379 -2.41 -12.74 29.65
CA LYS A 379 -3.51 -12.48 28.70
C LYS A 379 -2.97 -12.34 27.27
N PRO A 380 -3.80 -12.53 26.24
CA PRO A 380 -3.40 -12.20 24.87
C PRO A 380 -2.99 -10.73 24.74
N ILE A 381 -1.98 -10.46 23.92
CA ILE A 381 -1.50 -9.10 23.60
C ILE A 381 -1.52 -8.94 22.09
N CYS A 382 -2.26 -7.95 21.58
CA CYS A 382 -2.31 -7.65 20.15
C CYS A 382 -0.94 -7.20 19.62
N MET A 383 -0.73 -7.35 18.31
CA MET A 383 0.54 -7.11 17.62
C MET A 383 1.15 -5.76 17.98
N GLU A 384 0.35 -4.69 17.98
CA GLU A 384 0.82 -3.33 18.21
C GLU A 384 1.33 -3.13 19.64
N LYS A 385 0.79 -3.85 20.62
CA LYS A 385 1.16 -3.72 22.05
C LYS A 385 2.29 -4.62 22.49
N LEU A 386 2.82 -5.47 21.60
CA LEU A 386 3.96 -6.31 21.95
C LEU A 386 5.19 -5.49 22.33
N SER A 387 5.95 -5.98 23.31
CA SER A 387 7.24 -5.41 23.73
C SER A 387 8.38 -5.80 22.77
N VAL A 388 8.14 -5.70 21.46
CA VAL A 388 9.13 -5.93 20.40
C VAL A 388 9.50 -4.60 19.74
N ASN A 389 10.55 -4.59 18.91
CA ASN A 389 10.96 -3.42 18.16
C ASN A 389 11.22 -2.17 19.02
N GLN A 390 11.93 -2.32 20.14
CA GLN A 390 12.16 -1.22 21.10
C GLN A 390 10.84 -0.64 21.65
N GLY A 391 9.85 -1.51 21.82
CA GLY A 391 8.54 -1.15 22.37
C GLY A 391 7.60 -0.51 21.35
N SER A 392 7.89 -0.50 20.05
CA SER A 392 6.96 -0.01 19.00
C SER A 392 5.97 -1.08 18.52
N GLY A 393 6.07 -2.31 19.02
CA GLY A 393 5.18 -3.41 18.65
C GLY A 393 5.48 -4.02 17.29
N GLN A 394 4.65 -4.98 16.91
CA GLN A 394 4.69 -5.65 15.63
C GLN A 394 3.74 -5.01 14.62
N SER A 395 4.26 -4.78 13.42
CA SER A 395 3.59 -4.04 12.34
C SER A 395 2.73 -4.92 11.45
N TYR A 396 3.34 -5.99 10.93
CA TYR A 396 2.84 -6.80 9.83
C TYR A 396 3.24 -8.27 10.03
N GLY A 397 2.89 -9.10 9.06
CA GLY A 397 3.20 -10.52 9.04
C GLY A 397 2.27 -11.32 9.92
N TYR A 398 2.83 -12.28 10.63
CA TYR A 398 2.12 -13.26 11.44
C TYR A 398 2.51 -13.15 12.90
N ILE A 399 1.67 -13.64 13.79
CA ILE A 399 1.94 -13.69 15.21
C ILE A 399 1.43 -15.01 15.75
N LEU A 400 2.28 -15.73 16.49
CA LEU A 400 1.93 -17.03 17.05
C LEU A 400 1.67 -16.90 18.54
N TYR A 401 0.48 -17.31 18.97
CA TYR A 401 0.11 -17.43 20.38
C TYR A 401 0.13 -18.89 20.77
N GLU A 402 0.91 -19.23 21.80
CA GLU A 402 1.04 -20.58 22.34
C GLU A 402 0.58 -20.57 23.80
N THR A 403 -0.29 -21.51 24.17
CA THR A 403 -0.69 -21.76 25.56
C THR A 403 -0.87 -23.27 25.79
N VAL A 404 -1.08 -23.66 27.04
CA VAL A 404 -1.30 -25.06 27.44
C VAL A 404 -2.75 -25.23 27.89
N ILE A 405 -3.38 -26.30 27.42
CA ILE A 405 -4.72 -26.71 27.82
C ILE A 405 -4.69 -28.12 28.41
N THR A 406 -5.64 -28.40 29.31
CA THR A 406 -5.78 -29.72 29.96
C THR A 406 -7.04 -30.47 29.53
N THR A 407 -7.93 -29.84 28.78
CA THR A 407 -9.20 -30.43 28.33
C THR A 407 -9.45 -30.09 26.86
N GLY A 408 -10.26 -30.93 26.19
CA GLY A 408 -10.85 -30.58 24.90
C GLY A 408 -12.15 -29.79 25.10
N GLY A 409 -12.79 -29.39 24.01
CA GLY A 409 -14.09 -28.73 24.03
C GLY A 409 -14.19 -27.55 23.08
N LEU A 410 -15.11 -26.63 23.36
CA LEU A 410 -15.43 -25.52 22.46
C LEU A 410 -14.46 -24.35 22.68
N LEU A 411 -13.62 -24.08 21.69
CA LEU A 411 -12.79 -22.88 21.61
C LEU A 411 -13.58 -21.75 20.95
N ALA A 412 -13.69 -20.60 21.60
CA ALA A 412 -14.42 -19.44 21.10
C ALA A 412 -13.54 -18.18 21.08
N SER A 413 -13.45 -17.53 19.92
CA SER A 413 -12.72 -16.27 19.74
C SER A 413 -13.53 -15.05 20.17
N ARG A 414 -14.87 -15.13 20.11
CA ARG A 414 -15.79 -14.00 20.35
C ARG A 414 -15.41 -12.73 19.56
N GLY A 415 -14.96 -12.89 18.31
CA GLY A 415 -14.55 -11.78 17.44
C GLY A 415 -13.16 -11.19 17.75
N HIS A 416 -12.41 -11.79 18.68
CA HIS A 416 -11.10 -11.27 19.10
C HIS A 416 -9.92 -11.70 18.21
N VAL A 417 -10.15 -12.44 17.12
CA VAL A 417 -9.12 -12.79 16.15
C VAL A 417 -9.14 -11.78 15.01
N GLN A 418 -8.00 -11.12 14.77
CA GLN A 418 -7.86 -10.07 13.76
C GLN A 418 -6.59 -10.32 12.91
N ASP A 419 -6.65 -10.89 11.70
CA ASP A 419 -7.86 -11.14 10.89
C ASP A 419 -8.19 -12.62 10.74
N ARG A 420 -7.16 -13.47 10.64
CA ARG A 420 -7.32 -14.90 10.39
C ARG A 420 -6.34 -15.72 11.23
N GLY A 421 -6.86 -16.55 12.12
CA GLY A 421 -6.11 -17.38 13.06
C GLY A 421 -6.23 -18.87 12.76
N GLN A 422 -5.15 -19.50 12.33
CA GLN A 422 -5.10 -20.97 12.22
C GLN A 422 -4.83 -21.59 13.59
N VAL A 423 -5.66 -22.55 13.98
CA VAL A 423 -5.58 -23.23 15.28
C VAL A 423 -4.94 -24.59 15.12
N PHE A 424 -3.95 -24.87 15.95
CA PHE A 424 -3.24 -26.14 16.01
C PHE A 424 -3.26 -26.69 17.44
N LEU A 425 -3.40 -27.99 17.55
CA LEU A 425 -3.19 -28.74 18.78
C LEU A 425 -1.91 -29.55 18.62
N GLU A 426 -0.91 -29.24 19.42
CA GLU A 426 0.49 -29.54 19.11
C GLU A 426 0.86 -28.98 17.72
N GLU A 427 1.12 -29.84 16.76
CA GLU A 427 1.40 -29.48 15.36
C GLU A 427 0.24 -29.84 14.42
N LYS A 428 -0.82 -30.47 14.94
CA LYS A 428 -1.97 -30.90 14.16
C LYS A 428 -2.92 -29.73 13.92
N TYR A 429 -3.18 -29.43 12.66
CA TYR A 429 -4.16 -28.42 12.25
C TYR A 429 -5.59 -28.82 12.69
N ILE A 430 -6.32 -27.87 13.28
CA ILE A 430 -7.71 -28.04 13.74
C ILE A 430 -8.70 -27.26 12.88
N GLY A 431 -8.38 -26.00 12.55
CA GLY A 431 -9.29 -25.14 11.81
C GLY A 431 -8.86 -23.67 11.79
N ILE A 432 -9.73 -22.81 11.26
CA ILE A 432 -9.51 -21.36 11.17
C ILE A 432 -10.55 -20.63 12.02
N LEU A 433 -10.10 -19.65 12.78
CA LEU A 433 -10.91 -18.60 13.38
C LEU A 433 -10.71 -17.32 12.58
N ASP A 434 -11.78 -16.68 12.14
CA ASP A 434 -11.75 -15.44 11.35
C ASP A 434 -13.04 -14.63 11.55
N HIS A 435 -13.28 -13.64 10.70
CA HIS A 435 -14.50 -12.81 10.75
C HIS A 435 -15.80 -13.61 10.56
N SER A 436 -15.74 -14.77 9.89
CA SER A 436 -16.90 -15.63 9.62
C SER A 436 -17.00 -16.79 10.63
N THR A 437 -15.86 -17.29 11.13
CA THR A 437 -15.78 -18.44 12.03
C THR A 437 -15.27 -18.03 13.40
N ASN A 438 -16.17 -18.03 14.41
CA ASN A 438 -15.83 -17.60 15.76
C ASN A 438 -15.60 -18.75 16.76
N GLN A 439 -15.83 -20.00 16.36
CA GLN A 439 -15.73 -21.15 17.26
C GLN A 439 -15.16 -22.37 16.53
N LEU A 440 -14.43 -23.20 17.27
CA LEU A 440 -13.90 -24.49 16.82
C LEU A 440 -13.98 -25.51 17.95
N THR A 441 -14.14 -26.79 17.60
CA THR A 441 -14.08 -27.89 18.57
C THR A 441 -12.65 -28.42 18.67
N ILE A 442 -12.09 -28.41 19.88
CA ILE A 442 -10.77 -28.96 20.19
C ILE A 442 -10.94 -30.41 20.64
N PRO A 443 -10.39 -31.39 19.90
CA PRO A 443 -10.46 -32.78 20.31
C PRO A 443 -9.53 -33.05 21.50
N LYS A 444 -9.98 -33.90 22.43
CA LYS A 444 -9.10 -34.57 23.40
C LYS A 444 -9.48 -36.04 23.47
N GLU A 445 -8.58 -36.90 23.02
CA GLU A 445 -8.79 -38.35 22.98
C GLU A 445 -8.32 -39.01 24.29
N LYS A 446 -8.91 -40.17 24.63
CA LYS A 446 -8.47 -40.97 25.79
C LYS A 446 -7.03 -41.45 25.54
N GLY A 447 -6.14 -41.27 26.53
CA GLY A 447 -4.73 -41.66 26.44
C GLY A 447 -3.78 -40.56 25.92
N GLN A 448 -4.29 -39.39 25.55
CA GLN A 448 -3.44 -38.22 25.31
C GLN A 448 -2.85 -37.66 26.61
N LYS A 449 -1.74 -36.92 26.48
CA LYS A 449 -1.08 -36.23 27.60
C LYS A 449 -2.08 -35.37 28.40
N ASP A 450 -1.80 -35.23 29.69
CA ASP A 450 -2.60 -34.39 30.58
C ASP A 450 -2.60 -32.92 30.15
N TYR A 451 -1.51 -32.51 29.50
CA TYR A 451 -1.29 -31.15 28.99
C TYR A 451 -1.02 -31.22 27.49
N LEU A 452 -1.72 -30.37 26.73
CA LEU A 452 -1.57 -30.22 25.29
C LEU A 452 -1.26 -28.77 24.96
N THR A 453 -0.39 -28.57 23.97
CA THR A 453 -0.03 -27.24 23.49
C THR A 453 -1.07 -26.77 22.48
N LEU A 454 -1.77 -25.69 22.77
CA LEU A 454 -2.67 -25.02 21.83
C LEU A 454 -1.93 -23.84 21.19
N ARG A 455 -1.95 -23.77 19.86
CA ARG A 455 -1.31 -22.71 19.08
C ARG A 455 -2.32 -22.01 18.18
N ILE A 456 -2.23 -20.69 18.11
CA ILE A 456 -3.03 -19.86 17.20
C ILE A 456 -2.07 -18.99 16.39
N LEU A 457 -1.87 -19.33 15.12
CA LEU A 457 -1.09 -18.55 14.16
C LEU A 457 -2.00 -17.52 13.50
N VAL A 458 -1.90 -16.26 13.92
CA VAL A 458 -2.74 -15.18 13.41
C VAL A 458 -2.01 -14.40 12.31
N GLU A 459 -2.64 -14.27 11.17
CA GLU A 459 -2.24 -13.40 10.07
C GLU A 459 -2.92 -12.04 10.20
N ASN A 460 -2.13 -10.96 10.16
CA ASN A 460 -2.65 -9.63 9.84
C ASN A 460 -2.83 -9.56 8.32
N GLN A 461 -4.07 -9.53 7.82
CA GLN A 461 -4.38 -9.52 6.39
C GLN A 461 -4.34 -8.11 5.76
N GLY A 462 -4.16 -7.07 6.59
CA GLY A 462 -3.91 -5.70 6.15
C GLY A 462 -4.95 -4.73 6.70
N ARG A 463 -4.53 -3.70 7.45
CA ARG A 463 -5.46 -2.80 8.16
C ARG A 463 -6.42 -2.04 7.23
N LEU A 464 -7.63 -1.75 7.72
CA LEU A 464 -8.61 -0.90 7.05
C LEU A 464 -8.00 0.43 6.63
N ALA A 465 -8.25 0.79 5.37
CA ALA A 465 -7.74 2.00 4.77
C ALA A 465 -8.66 3.22 4.97
N TYR A 466 -9.95 2.97 5.19
CA TYR A 466 -11.05 3.93 5.09
C TYR A 466 -12.13 3.60 6.13
N GLY A 467 -13.00 4.57 6.43
CA GLY A 467 -14.14 4.40 7.34
C GLY A 467 -13.84 4.78 8.80
N GLN A 468 -14.87 4.72 9.64
CA GLN A 468 -14.77 5.12 11.05
C GLN A 468 -14.01 4.09 11.92
N ASP A 469 -13.95 2.84 11.46
CA ASP A 469 -13.36 1.72 12.20
C ASP A 469 -11.83 1.61 12.08
N ILE A 470 -11.15 2.51 11.35
CA ILE A 470 -9.68 2.53 11.25
C ILE A 470 -8.97 2.61 12.62
N ASN A 471 -9.65 3.15 13.65
CA ASN A 471 -9.15 3.19 15.03
C ASN A 471 -9.18 1.83 15.75
N LYS A 472 -9.99 0.89 15.26
CA LYS A 472 -10.20 -0.44 15.85
C LYS A 472 -9.23 -1.49 15.30
N GLU A 473 -8.41 -1.14 14.31
CA GLU A 473 -7.52 -2.01 13.54
C GLU A 473 -6.26 -2.49 14.28
N ARG A 474 -6.42 -2.90 15.54
CA ARG A 474 -5.40 -3.68 16.25
C ARG A 474 -5.46 -5.12 15.76
N LYS A 475 -4.31 -5.74 15.52
CA LYS A 475 -4.20 -7.06 14.87
C LYS A 475 -3.63 -8.13 15.82
N GLY A 476 -3.81 -9.40 15.48
CA GLY A 476 -3.54 -10.53 16.38
C GLY A 476 -4.76 -10.88 17.22
N LEU A 477 -4.55 -11.21 18.50
CA LEU A 477 -5.63 -11.44 19.45
C LEU A 477 -5.90 -10.14 20.22
N THR A 478 -7.09 -9.56 20.03
CA THR A 478 -7.48 -8.27 20.61
C THR A 478 -8.17 -8.38 21.97
N GLY A 479 -8.46 -9.60 22.40
CA GLY A 479 -9.13 -9.93 23.66
C GLY A 479 -8.93 -11.39 24.04
N ASP A 480 -9.64 -11.84 25.08
CA ASP A 480 -9.53 -13.20 25.60
C ASP A 480 -10.10 -14.24 24.61
N ILE A 481 -9.43 -15.38 24.51
CA ILE A 481 -9.93 -16.58 23.82
C ILE A 481 -10.41 -17.56 24.89
N TYR A 482 -11.55 -18.20 24.66
CA TYR A 482 -12.23 -19.01 25.67
C TYR A 482 -12.22 -20.48 25.26
N LEU A 483 -11.94 -21.37 26.21
CA LEU A 483 -12.19 -22.80 26.08
C LEU A 483 -13.24 -23.21 27.11
N ASN A 484 -14.37 -23.76 26.67
CA ASN A 484 -15.50 -24.12 27.54
C ASN A 484 -15.93 -22.95 28.44
N ASN A 485 -16.06 -21.75 27.85
CA ASN A 485 -16.38 -20.48 28.53
C ASN A 485 -15.36 -19.99 29.57
N SER A 486 -14.23 -20.68 29.76
CA SER A 486 -13.12 -20.23 30.60
C SER A 486 -12.06 -19.55 29.75
N PRO A 487 -11.58 -18.35 30.13
CA PRO A 487 -10.60 -17.64 29.32
C PRO A 487 -9.22 -18.29 29.44
N LEU A 488 -8.55 -18.50 28.31
CA LEU A 488 -7.20 -19.04 28.24
C LEU A 488 -6.19 -18.03 28.79
N ARG A 489 -5.11 -18.54 29.38
CA ARG A 489 -4.09 -17.74 30.09
C ARG A 489 -2.68 -18.21 29.76
N ASN A 490 -1.68 -17.51 30.27
CA ASN A 490 -0.27 -17.90 30.23
C ASN A 490 0.25 -18.14 28.80
N PHE A 491 0.10 -17.13 27.96
CA PHE A 491 0.56 -17.16 26.58
C PHE A 491 2.06 -16.94 26.46
N LYS A 492 2.71 -17.71 25.58
CA LYS A 492 3.94 -17.32 24.90
C LYS A 492 3.58 -16.77 23.52
N ILE A 493 4.13 -15.61 23.17
CA ILE A 493 3.75 -14.89 21.96
C ILE A 493 5.00 -14.62 21.11
N TYR A 494 5.03 -15.18 19.90
CA TYR A 494 6.15 -15.05 18.97
C TYR A 494 5.80 -14.07 17.86
N SER A 495 6.67 -13.07 17.66
CA SER A 495 6.54 -12.11 16.59
C SER A 495 7.14 -12.64 15.29
N LEU A 496 6.31 -12.76 14.24
CA LEU A 496 6.74 -13.23 12.93
C LEU A 496 6.58 -12.12 11.88
N GLU A 497 7.47 -11.12 11.94
CA GLU A 497 7.36 -9.91 11.10
C GLU A 497 7.49 -10.16 9.60
N MET A 498 8.13 -11.26 9.20
CA MET A 498 8.32 -11.63 7.78
C MET A 498 8.93 -10.48 6.95
N ASN A 499 9.83 -9.71 7.56
CA ASN A 499 10.60 -8.64 6.91
C ASN A 499 12.00 -9.16 6.52
N PRO A 500 12.79 -8.41 5.73
CA PRO A 500 14.12 -8.86 5.32
C PRO A 500 15.06 -9.17 6.51
N LYS A 501 14.92 -8.47 7.64
CA LYS A 501 15.71 -8.75 8.86
C LYS A 501 15.32 -10.10 9.46
N PHE A 502 14.02 -10.41 9.51
CA PHE A 502 13.48 -11.69 9.97
C PHE A 502 13.98 -12.86 9.10
N LEU A 503 14.09 -12.68 7.79
CA LEU A 503 14.62 -13.73 6.91
C LEU A 503 16.14 -13.87 6.95
N LYS A 504 16.86 -12.76 7.09
CA LYS A 504 18.33 -12.73 7.11
C LYS A 504 18.95 -13.05 8.47
N ARG A 505 18.14 -13.25 9.52
CA ARG A 505 18.71 -13.79 10.77
C ARG A 505 19.36 -15.11 10.42
N GLY A 506 20.49 -15.43 11.06
CA GLY A 506 21.23 -16.66 10.84
C GLY A 506 20.45 -17.90 11.29
N LEU A 507 19.28 -18.15 10.68
CA LEU A 507 18.56 -19.39 10.77
C LEU A 507 19.58 -20.46 10.41
N PRO A 508 19.82 -21.44 11.29
CA PRO A 508 20.79 -22.47 10.99
C PRO A 508 20.38 -23.19 9.71
N LYS A 509 21.33 -23.86 9.04
CA LYS A 509 21.07 -24.65 7.83
C LYS A 509 20.30 -25.94 8.17
N ILE A 510 19.17 -25.81 8.86
CA ILE A 510 18.24 -26.88 9.24
C ILE A 510 17.21 -27.17 8.14
N TRP A 511 17.52 -26.75 6.91
CA TRP A 511 16.77 -27.08 5.71
C TRP A 511 16.69 -28.60 5.55
N LYS A 512 15.48 -29.14 5.66
CA LYS A 512 15.18 -30.56 5.46
C LYS A 512 14.81 -30.81 4.01
N PRO A 513 15.18 -31.95 3.39
CA PRO A 513 14.76 -32.27 2.03
C PRO A 513 13.24 -32.48 1.98
N VAL A 514 12.59 -31.99 0.92
CA VAL A 514 11.17 -32.24 0.67
C VAL A 514 11.00 -33.63 0.08
N ILE A 515 10.57 -34.59 0.91
CA ILE A 515 10.31 -35.98 0.51
C ILE A 515 8.82 -36.29 0.29
N HIS A 516 7.92 -35.47 0.83
CA HIS A 516 6.47 -35.56 0.65
C HIS A 516 5.85 -34.16 0.67
N LYS A 517 4.60 -34.03 0.22
CA LYS A 517 3.84 -32.77 0.36
C LYS A 517 3.61 -32.50 1.84
N LEU A 518 4.14 -31.39 2.34
CA LEU A 518 3.94 -30.97 3.72
C LEU A 518 2.58 -30.33 3.92
N GLN A 519 2.04 -30.55 5.12
CA GLN A 519 0.87 -29.84 5.61
C GLN A 519 1.26 -28.95 6.79
N GLY A 520 0.74 -27.72 6.79
CA GLY A 520 1.00 -26.72 7.81
C GLY A 520 2.06 -25.67 7.43
N PRO A 521 2.31 -24.72 8.35
CA PRO A 521 3.11 -23.54 8.06
C PRO A 521 4.60 -23.87 7.93
N ALA A 522 5.19 -23.60 6.78
CA ALA A 522 6.60 -23.87 6.51
C ALA A 522 7.21 -22.93 5.46
N PHE A 523 8.53 -22.75 5.53
CA PHE A 523 9.32 -22.05 4.53
C PHE A 523 9.89 -23.06 3.54
N PHE A 524 9.85 -22.74 2.25
CA PHE A 524 10.34 -23.58 1.15
C PHE A 524 11.38 -22.82 0.34
N LEU A 525 12.54 -23.43 0.11
CA LEU A 525 13.68 -22.83 -0.59
C LEU A 525 13.81 -23.35 -2.01
N GLY A 526 13.86 -22.43 -2.96
CA GLY A 526 14.21 -22.65 -4.36
C GLY A 526 15.34 -21.73 -4.80
N ILE A 527 16.15 -22.18 -5.76
CA ILE A 527 17.23 -21.38 -6.36
C ILE A 527 16.94 -21.17 -7.84
N LEU A 528 16.64 -19.92 -8.22
CA LEU A 528 16.47 -19.51 -9.61
C LEU A 528 17.81 -19.09 -10.20
N ARG A 529 18.20 -19.67 -11.34
CA ARG A 529 19.38 -19.25 -12.10
C ARG A 529 18.98 -18.34 -13.25
N VAL A 530 19.55 -17.13 -13.27
CA VAL A 530 19.27 -16.08 -14.25
C VAL A 530 20.55 -15.74 -15.02
N GLY A 531 20.42 -15.43 -16.31
CA GLY A 531 21.55 -14.97 -17.13
C GLY A 531 22.03 -13.55 -16.76
N ASN A 532 22.96 -13.01 -17.55
CA ASN A 532 23.61 -11.72 -17.26
C ASN A 532 22.65 -10.50 -17.27
N TYR A 533 21.48 -10.64 -17.89
CA TYR A 533 20.49 -9.57 -18.01
C TYR A 533 19.13 -10.05 -17.46
N PRO A 534 18.91 -9.93 -16.14
CA PRO A 534 17.61 -10.21 -15.55
C PRO A 534 16.50 -9.33 -16.17
N LYS A 535 15.33 -9.92 -16.35
CA LYS A 535 14.15 -9.30 -16.97
C LYS A 535 12.97 -9.45 -16.01
N ASP A 536 11.95 -8.62 -16.24
CA ASP A 536 10.67 -8.77 -15.54
C ASP A 536 10.06 -10.14 -15.84
N THR A 537 9.36 -10.70 -14.87
CA THR A 537 8.64 -11.97 -14.99
C THR A 537 7.47 -11.99 -14.02
N PHE A 538 6.63 -13.01 -14.08
CA PHE A 538 5.58 -13.25 -13.10
C PHE A 538 5.72 -14.65 -12.53
N ILE A 539 5.63 -14.76 -11.20
CA ILE A 539 5.61 -16.04 -10.51
C ILE A 539 4.20 -16.63 -10.57
N LYS A 540 4.12 -17.93 -10.87
CA LYS A 540 2.90 -18.74 -10.75
C LYS A 540 3.13 -19.86 -9.74
N LEU A 541 2.18 -20.01 -8.82
CA LEU A 541 2.23 -20.99 -7.72
C LEU A 541 1.07 -21.99 -7.83
N GLU A 542 1.13 -22.85 -8.86
CA GLU A 542 0.20 -23.97 -9.03
C GLU A 542 0.33 -24.98 -7.86
N ASP A 543 -0.79 -25.50 -7.37
CA ASP A 543 -0.90 -26.43 -6.23
C ASP A 543 -0.50 -25.89 -4.84
N TRP A 544 -0.09 -24.63 -4.75
CA TRP A 544 0.08 -23.94 -3.47
C TRP A 544 -1.26 -23.38 -2.99
N THR A 545 -1.40 -23.12 -1.69
CA THR A 545 -2.67 -22.66 -1.13
C THR A 545 -2.63 -21.18 -0.79
N LYS A 546 -1.81 -20.80 0.18
CA LYS A 546 -1.77 -19.42 0.66
C LYS A 546 -0.46 -19.13 1.37
N GLY A 547 0.08 -17.94 1.18
CA GLY A 547 1.33 -17.60 1.85
C GLY A 547 1.97 -16.31 1.38
N VAL A 548 3.30 -16.26 1.48
CA VAL A 548 4.12 -15.09 1.18
C VAL A 548 5.36 -15.50 0.37
N ILE A 549 5.69 -14.71 -0.66
CA ILE A 549 6.84 -14.94 -1.55
C ILE A 549 7.98 -13.99 -1.19
N PHE A 550 9.20 -14.50 -1.16
CA PHE A 550 10.41 -13.72 -0.94
C PHE A 550 11.45 -13.98 -2.01
N ILE A 551 12.10 -12.91 -2.48
CA ILE A 551 13.14 -12.94 -3.51
C ILE A 551 14.38 -12.27 -2.95
N ASN A 552 15.48 -13.02 -2.83
CA ASN A 552 16.74 -12.52 -2.25
C ASN A 552 16.52 -11.81 -0.90
N GLY A 553 15.64 -12.37 -0.06
CA GLY A 553 15.22 -11.81 1.23
C GLY A 553 14.26 -10.63 1.18
N GLN A 554 13.85 -10.14 0.00
CA GLN A 554 12.82 -9.11 -0.16
C GLN A 554 11.44 -9.72 -0.23
N ASN A 555 10.46 -9.16 0.48
CA ASN A 555 9.09 -9.68 0.50
C ASN A 555 8.31 -9.15 -0.70
N LEU A 556 8.00 -10.04 -1.64
CA LEU A 556 7.25 -9.72 -2.86
C LEU A 556 5.78 -9.44 -2.55
N GLY A 557 5.20 -10.21 -1.64
CA GLY A 557 3.81 -10.05 -1.23
C GLY A 557 3.12 -11.39 -0.99
N ARG A 558 1.81 -11.33 -0.81
CA ARG A 558 0.97 -12.49 -0.52
C ARG A 558 0.56 -13.20 -1.81
N TYR A 559 0.37 -14.51 -1.72
CA TYR A 559 -0.39 -15.26 -2.71
C TYR A 559 -1.53 -16.00 -2.03
N TRP A 560 -2.61 -16.24 -2.77
CA TRP A 560 -3.73 -17.03 -2.31
C TRP A 560 -4.48 -17.62 -3.51
N ASN A 561 -4.69 -18.93 -3.49
CA ASN A 561 -5.35 -19.67 -4.57
C ASN A 561 -6.86 -19.36 -4.74
N ILE A 562 -7.47 -18.54 -3.86
CA ILE A 562 -8.87 -18.12 -4.03
C ILE A 562 -9.05 -17.01 -5.06
N GLY A 563 -7.94 -16.49 -5.63
CA GLY A 563 -7.98 -15.46 -6.66
C GLY A 563 -8.47 -14.10 -6.16
N PRO A 564 -8.71 -13.13 -7.05
CA PRO A 564 -8.62 -13.26 -8.50
C PRO A 564 -7.18 -13.30 -9.04
N GLN A 565 -6.21 -12.80 -8.26
CA GLN A 565 -4.81 -12.79 -8.68
C GLN A 565 -4.18 -14.19 -8.69
N GLU A 566 -3.66 -14.62 -9.85
CA GLU A 566 -3.02 -15.92 -10.04
C GLU A 566 -1.51 -15.83 -10.29
N THR A 567 -1.04 -14.72 -10.84
CA THR A 567 0.40 -14.46 -11.02
C THR A 567 0.89 -13.22 -10.30
N PHE A 568 2.15 -13.26 -9.86
CA PHE A 568 2.74 -12.27 -8.97
C PHE A 568 3.93 -11.61 -9.65
N TYR A 569 3.84 -10.30 -9.89
CA TYR A 569 4.85 -9.55 -10.61
C TYR A 569 6.19 -9.59 -9.88
N LEU A 570 7.26 -10.00 -10.59
CA LEU A 570 8.62 -9.98 -10.11
C LEU A 570 9.45 -9.01 -10.97
N PRO A 571 9.82 -7.84 -10.43
CA PRO A 571 10.69 -6.89 -11.11
C PRO A 571 12.10 -7.46 -11.35
N GLY A 572 12.62 -7.31 -12.57
CA GLY A 572 13.99 -7.64 -12.94
C GLY A 572 15.07 -7.07 -12.00
N PRO A 573 14.98 -5.81 -11.50
CA PRO A 573 15.90 -5.23 -10.53
C PRO A 573 15.97 -5.95 -9.17
N TRP A 574 15.03 -6.84 -8.87
CA TRP A 574 15.10 -7.69 -7.66
C TRP A 574 15.89 -8.98 -7.89
N LEU A 575 16.20 -9.27 -9.16
CA LEU A 575 17.03 -10.38 -9.58
C LEU A 575 18.46 -9.91 -9.85
N GLN A 576 19.41 -10.81 -9.63
CA GLN A 576 20.82 -10.64 -9.96
C GLN A 576 21.27 -11.71 -10.98
N PRO A 577 22.32 -11.46 -11.78
CA PRO A 577 22.95 -12.50 -12.58
C PRO A 577 23.36 -13.70 -11.72
N GLY A 578 23.20 -14.91 -12.25
CA GLY A 578 23.50 -16.15 -11.55
C GLY A 578 22.38 -16.58 -10.61
N SER A 579 22.72 -16.95 -9.37
CA SER A 579 21.76 -17.55 -8.42
C SER A 579 20.96 -16.51 -7.65
N ASN A 580 19.65 -16.74 -7.61
CA ASN A 580 18.67 -15.97 -6.85
C ASN A 580 17.93 -16.90 -5.90
N GLU A 581 17.84 -16.49 -4.65
CA GLU A 581 17.10 -17.20 -3.62
C GLU A 581 15.61 -16.88 -3.73
N ILE A 582 14.78 -17.91 -3.74
CA ILE A 582 13.32 -17.79 -3.65
C ILE A 582 12.86 -18.58 -2.44
N ILE A 583 12.26 -17.88 -1.48
CA ILE A 583 11.63 -18.50 -0.32
C ILE A 583 10.13 -18.31 -0.42
N VAL A 584 9.36 -19.37 -0.23
CA VAL A 584 7.91 -19.31 -0.11
C VAL A 584 7.54 -19.75 1.30
N PHE A 585 6.89 -18.87 2.06
CA PHE A 585 6.21 -19.27 3.29
C PHE A 585 4.80 -19.73 2.91
N GLU A 586 4.51 -21.01 3.02
CA GLU A 586 3.19 -21.60 2.78
C GLU A 586 2.50 -21.88 4.11
N GLU A 587 1.22 -21.58 4.19
CA GLU A 587 0.43 -21.68 5.40
C GLU A 587 -0.20 -23.05 5.63
N PHE A 588 -0.54 -23.78 4.57
CA PHE A 588 -1.40 -24.95 4.65
C PHE A 588 -0.90 -26.14 3.83
N LYS A 589 -0.80 -26.01 2.50
CA LYS A 589 -0.41 -27.13 1.63
C LYS A 589 0.52 -26.63 0.53
N SER A 590 1.72 -27.19 0.49
CA SER A 590 2.75 -26.79 -0.45
C SER A 590 2.55 -27.40 -1.84
N GLY A 591 2.87 -26.60 -2.86
CA GLY A 591 3.18 -27.12 -4.18
C GLY A 591 4.58 -27.74 -4.23
N THR A 592 4.99 -28.20 -5.42
CA THR A 592 6.30 -28.84 -5.63
C THR A 592 7.28 -27.96 -6.41
N LYS A 593 6.76 -26.99 -7.17
CA LYS A 593 7.53 -26.12 -8.05
C LYS A 593 6.99 -24.71 -8.04
N ILE A 594 7.86 -23.77 -8.40
CA ILE A 594 7.58 -22.37 -8.65
C ILE A 594 7.75 -22.16 -10.16
N GLN A 595 6.72 -21.67 -10.83
CA GLN A 595 6.73 -21.41 -12.26
C GLN A 595 6.89 -19.93 -12.55
N PHE A 596 7.32 -19.63 -13.77
CA PHE A 596 7.49 -18.27 -14.27
C PHE A 596 6.77 -18.13 -15.60
N THR A 597 6.17 -16.97 -15.82
CA THR A 597 5.51 -16.61 -17.09
C THR A 597 5.83 -15.16 -17.43
N ASN A 598 5.66 -14.79 -18.70
CA ASN A 598 5.78 -13.42 -19.18
C ASN A 598 4.42 -12.70 -19.26
N MET A 599 3.34 -13.33 -18.78
CA MET A 599 1.99 -12.76 -18.78
C MET A 599 1.43 -12.61 -17.37
N SER A 600 0.76 -11.48 -17.12
CA SER A 600 -0.04 -11.29 -15.91
C SER A 600 -1.38 -12.02 -16.02
N HIS A 601 -1.78 -12.71 -14.96
CA HIS A 601 -3.12 -13.28 -14.80
C HIS A 601 -3.68 -12.79 -13.46
N LEU A 602 -4.55 -11.78 -13.53
CA LEU A 602 -5.11 -11.09 -12.37
C LEU A 602 -6.59 -11.45 -12.12
N GLY A 603 -7.09 -12.48 -12.82
CA GLY A 603 -8.49 -12.89 -12.84
C GLY A 603 -9.27 -12.31 -14.02
N TYR A 604 -10.49 -12.81 -14.22
CA TYR A 604 -11.44 -12.34 -15.23
C TYR A 604 -12.44 -11.35 -14.64
#